data_AF-A0A958U875-F1
#
_entry.id   AF-A0A958U875-F1
#
_cell.length_a   1.000
_cell.length_b   1.000
_cell.length_c   1.000
_cell.angle_alpha   90.00
_cell.angle_beta   90.00
_cell.angle_gamma   90.00
#
_symmetry.space_group_name_H-M   'P 1'
#
loop_
_entity.id
_entity.type
_entity.pdbx_description
1 polymer ?
#
loop_
_entity_poly.entity_id
_entity_poly.type
_entity_poly.pdbx_seq_one_letter_code
_entity_poly.pdbx_strand_id
1 'polypeptide(L)' 'EAWFLSPFRSESQASFKVSKTKNRWYDHGTGIGGNVIDLVIQLMKCTVQEALNFLNNDLSSFSF' A
#
# COMPACT_ATOMS: atom_id res chain seq x y z
N GLU A 1 -13.24 4.02 4.78
CA GLU A 1 -12.73 3.46 3.51
C GLU A 1 -12.35 4.59 2.58
N ALA A 2 -11.29 4.41 1.78
CA ALA A 2 -10.91 5.32 0.69
C ALA A 2 -10.63 4.50 -0.59
N TRP A 3 -10.98 5.06 -1.75
CA TRP A 3 -10.85 4.41 -3.06
C TRP A 3 -9.97 5.26 -3.98
N PHE A 4 -9.07 4.60 -4.71
CA PHE A 4 -8.08 5.21 -5.57
C PHE A 4 -7.95 4.43 -6.90
N LEU A 5 -7.32 5.06 -7.89
CA LEU A 5 -6.81 4.34 -9.05
C LEU A 5 -5.67 3.41 -8.58
N SER A 6 -5.60 2.22 -9.18
CA SER A 6 -4.54 1.26 -8.87
C SER A 6 -3.17 1.87 -9.19
N PRO A 7 -2.22 1.82 -8.24
CA PRO A 7 -0.85 2.25 -8.52
C PRO A 7 -0.07 1.23 -9.37
N PHE A 8 -0.65 0.06 -9.64
CA PHE A 8 0.03 -1.04 -10.33
C PHE A 8 -0.33 -1.14 -11.81
N ARG A 9 -1.32 -0.38 -12.29
CA ARG A 9 -1.75 -0.36 -13.69
C ARG A 9 -2.41 0.97 -14.04
N SER A 10 -2.53 1.25 -15.33
CA SER A 10 -3.35 2.35 -15.79
C SER A 10 -4.82 1.93 -15.85
N GLU A 11 -5.71 2.70 -15.22
CA GLU A 11 -7.15 2.50 -15.25
C GLU A 11 -7.89 3.84 -15.12
N SER A 12 -9.14 3.90 -15.58
CA SER A 12 -9.99 5.10 -15.52
C SER A 12 -11.01 5.07 -14.37
N GLN A 13 -11.24 3.91 -13.77
CA GLN A 13 -12.16 3.72 -12.65
C GLN A 13 -11.39 3.23 -11.42
N ALA A 14 -11.64 3.85 -10.26
CA ALA A 14 -11.00 3.46 -9.01
C ALA A 14 -11.35 2.03 -8.60
N SER A 15 -10.31 1.25 -8.31
CA SER A 15 -10.42 -0.15 -7.91
C SER A 15 -9.59 -0.48 -6.65
N PHE A 16 -8.67 0.41 -6.27
CA PHE A 16 -7.77 0.23 -5.15
C PHE A 16 -8.41 0.79 -3.88
N LYS A 17 -8.69 -0.07 -2.91
CA LYS A 17 -9.35 0.26 -1.66
C LYS A 17 -8.36 0.24 -0.50
N VAL A 18 -8.39 1.29 0.32
CA VAL A 18 -7.64 1.38 1.59
C VAL A 18 -8.62 1.49 2.76
N SER A 19 -8.45 0.59 3.72
CA SER A 19 -9.21 0.60 4.97
C SER A 19 -8.28 0.94 6.13
N LYS A 20 -8.41 2.15 6.68
CA LYS A 20 -7.70 2.54 7.90
C LYS A 20 -8.13 1.69 9.10
N THR A 21 -9.42 1.43 9.22
CA THR A 21 -9.99 0.62 10.32
C THR A 21 -9.47 -0.82 10.30
N LYS A 22 -9.33 -1.43 9.12
CA LYS A 22 -8.79 -2.79 8.98
C LYS A 22 -7.27 -2.83 8.84
N ASN A 23 -6.62 -1.67 8.75
CA ASN A 23 -5.21 -1.50 8.40
C ASN A 23 -4.78 -2.37 7.20
N ARG A 24 -5.58 -2.34 6.13
CA ARG A 24 -5.39 -3.18 4.94
C ARG A 24 -5.70 -2.42 3.66
N TRP A 25 -5.07 -2.87 2.58
CA TRP A 25 -5.38 -2.45 1.23
C TRP A 25 -5.81 -3.65 0.37
N TYR A 26 -6.58 -3.37 -0.68
CA TYR A 26 -6.99 -4.37 -1.66
C TYR A 26 -7.25 -3.73 -3.01
N ASP A 27 -6.67 -4.27 -4.06
CA ASP A 27 -6.88 -3.89 -5.45
C ASP A 27 -7.88 -4.83 -6.11
N HIS A 28 -9.10 -4.34 -6.36
CA HIS A 28 -10.18 -5.14 -6.93
C HIS A 28 -9.95 -5.55 -8.39
N GLY A 29 -9.11 -4.84 -9.16
CA GLY A 29 -8.88 -5.23 -10.56
C GLY A 29 -7.75 -6.25 -10.74
N THR A 30 -6.85 -6.41 -9.76
CA THR A 30 -5.86 -7.52 -9.76
C THR A 30 -6.22 -8.64 -8.79
N GLY A 31 -7.15 -8.40 -7.86
CA GLY A 31 -7.51 -9.35 -6.81
C GLY A 31 -6.48 -9.48 -5.69
N ILE A 32 -5.48 -8.61 -5.66
CA ILE A 32 -4.36 -8.64 -4.71
C ILE A 32 -4.63 -7.67 -3.56
N GLY A 33 -4.25 -8.04 -2.34
CA GLY A 33 -4.25 -7.13 -1.21
C GLY A 33 -3.38 -7.64 -0.08
N GLY A 34 -3.26 -6.83 0.96
CA GLY A 34 -2.36 -7.13 2.06
C GLY A 34 -2.37 -6.05 3.14
N ASN A 35 -1.34 -6.08 3.99
CA ASN A 35 -1.03 -5.03 4.94
C ASN A 35 -0.11 -3.96 4.30
N VAL A 36 0.29 -2.97 5.09
CA VAL A 36 1.17 -1.87 4.63
C VAL A 36 2.54 -2.35 4.14
N ILE A 37 3.12 -3.40 4.74
CA ILE A 37 4.40 -3.97 4.32
C ILE A 37 4.26 -4.60 2.93
N ASP A 38 3.19 -5.39 2.72
CA ASP A 38 2.88 -5.98 1.42
C ASP A 38 2.73 -4.90 0.34
N LEU A 39 2.12 -3.75 0.70
CA LEU A 39 1.96 -2.62 -0.22
C LEU A 39 3.31 -2.04 -0.64
N VAL A 40 4.18 -1.76 0.33
CA VAL A 40 5.51 -1.17 0.09
C VAL A 40 6.35 -2.10 -0.77
N ILE A 41 6.38 -3.39 -0.44
CA ILE A 41 7.08 -4.41 -1.24
C ILE A 41 6.55 -4.41 -2.68
N GLN A 42 5.23 -4.38 -2.85
CA GLN A 42 4.62 -4.43 -4.19
C GLN A 42 4.92 -3.17 -5.02
N LEU A 43 4.98 -1.99 -4.38
CA LEU A 43 5.27 -0.70 -5.03
C LEU A 43 6.76 -0.53 -5.35
N MET A 44 7.62 -0.82 -4.39
CA MET A 44 9.07 -0.56 -4.49
C MET A 44 9.87 -1.76 -5.02
N LYS A 45 9.24 -2.93 -5.15
CA LYS A 45 9.88 -4.19 -5.57
C LYS A 45 11.10 -4.54 -4.70
N CYS A 46 10.95 -4.38 -3.39
CA CYS A 46 12.02 -4.59 -2.41
C CYS A 46 11.73 -5.79 -1.50
N THR A 47 12.72 -6.18 -0.70
CA THR A 47 12.59 -7.21 0.33
C THR A 47 11.80 -6.70 1.54
N VAL A 48 11.35 -7.62 2.40
CA VAL A 48 10.69 -7.26 3.68
C VAL A 48 11.61 -6.39 4.54
N GLN A 49 12.91 -6.67 4.58
CA GLN A 49 13.87 -5.89 5.37
C GLN A 49 13.98 -4.45 4.86
N GLU A 50 14.07 -4.26 3.54
CA GLU A 50 14.12 -2.93 2.93
C GLU A 50 12.81 -2.16 3.14
N ALA A 51 11.66 -2.83 3.00
CA ALA A 51 10.36 -2.25 3.27
C ALA A 51 10.21 -1.78 4.73
N LEU A 52 10.68 -2.59 5.69
CA LEU A 52 10.69 -2.22 7.11
C LEU A 52 11.63 -1.05 7.39
N ASN A 53 12.82 -1.03 6.78
CA ASN A 53 13.75 0.10 6.90
C ASN A 53 13.16 1.39 6.34
N PHE A 54 12.48 1.31 5.19
CA PHE A 54 11.79 2.45 4.59
C PHE A 54 10.68 2.98 5.51
N LEU A 55 9.82 2.10 6.02
CA LEU A 55 8.74 2.47 6.93
C LEU A 55 9.25 3.04 8.26
N ASN A 56 10.31 2.47 8.84
CA ASN A 56 10.90 2.98 10.09
C ASN A 56 11.51 4.37 9.92
N ASN A 57 12.19 4.63 8.79
CA ASN A 57 12.73 5.95 8.50
C ASN A 57 11.61 6.99 8.33
N ASP A 58 10.49 6.60 7.72
CA ASP A 58 9.35 7.51 7.50
C ASP A 58 8.52 7.74 8.78
N LEU A 59 8.45 6.76 9.68
CA LEU A 59 7.81 6.93 11.00
C LEU A 59 8.47 8.00 11.87
N SER A 60 9.77 8.25 11.67
CA SER A 60 10.46 9.37 12.33
C SER A 60 9.98 10.75 11.83
N SER A 61 9.42 10.81 10.63
CA SER A 61 8.88 12.02 9.99
C SER A 61 7.40 12.28 10.37
N PHE A 62 6.68 11.26 10.83
CA PHE A 62 5.29 11.36 11.31
C PHE A 62 5.16 11.47 12.83
N SER A 63 6.24 11.83 13.53
CA SER A 63 6.17 12.27 14.92
C SER A 63 5.42 13.61 14.98
N PHE A 64 4.09 13.56 15.12
CA PHE A 64 3.25 14.69 15.51
C PHE A 64 3.16 14.79 17.03
#